data_AF-A0A067PN31-F1
#
_entry.id   AF-A0A067PN31-F1
#
_cell.length_a   1.000
_cell.length_b   1.000
_cell.length_c   1.000
_cell.angle_alpha   90.00
_cell.angle_beta   90.00
_cell.angle_gamma   90.00
#
_symmetry.space_group_name_H-M   'P 1'
#
loop_
_entity.id
_entity.type
_entity.pdbx_description
1 polymer ?
#
loop_
_entity_poly.entity_id
_entity_poly.type
_entity_poly.pdbx_seq_one_letter_code
_entity_poly.pdbx_strand_id
1 'polypeptide(L)'
;MPPHTTEQLRELMVRWCYEFGKSVAEISELSGYSVSTVYNILKFYDDHGTVNNPTARQRSRPRSLDATDMDYLYLLIKRCPAMYLDEIQTDLLEIRDIE
;
A
#
# COMPACT_ATOMS: atom_id res chain seq x y z
N MET A 1 -1.45 -4.70 15.26
CA MET A 1 -0.93 -3.50 14.57
C MET A 1 -1.22 -2.30 15.46
N PRO A 2 -0.28 -1.39 15.72
CA PRO A 2 -0.60 -0.16 16.43
C PRO A 2 -1.68 0.60 15.63
N PRO A 3 -2.64 1.26 16.30
CA PRO A 3 -3.77 1.89 15.63
C PRO A 3 -3.24 2.86 14.59
N HIS A 4 -3.70 2.68 13.34
CA HIS A 4 -3.41 3.59 12.27
C HIS A 4 -3.91 4.97 12.71
N THR A 5 -2.98 5.89 12.96
CA THR A 5 -3.30 7.31 13.13
C THR A 5 -4.20 7.71 11.97
N THR A 6 -5.44 8.10 12.26
CA THR A 6 -6.37 8.56 11.22
C THR A 6 -5.75 9.77 10.53
N GLU A 7 -5.89 9.85 9.21
CA GLU A 7 -5.35 10.96 8.40
C GLU A 7 -5.75 12.32 8.97
N GLN A 8 -7.01 12.45 9.35
CA GLN A 8 -7.58 13.63 10.02
C GLN A 8 -6.82 14.04 11.29
N LEU A 9 -6.41 13.07 12.12
CA LEU A 9 -5.69 13.37 13.35
C LEU A 9 -4.28 13.88 13.04
N ARG A 10 -3.64 13.32 12.01
CA ARG A 10 -2.31 13.76 11.62
C ARG A 10 -2.35 15.17 11.00
N GLU A 11 -3.37 15.50 10.22
CA GLU A 11 -3.60 16.86 9.72
C GLU A 11 -3.82 17.85 10.86
N LEU A 12 -4.59 17.46 11.89
CA LEU A 12 -4.78 18.28 13.09
C LEU A 12 -3.46 18.52 13.84
N MET A 13 -2.58 17.51 13.96
CA MET A 13 -1.26 17.70 14.57
C MET A 13 -0.41 18.72 13.82
N VAL A 14 -0.42 18.68 12.48
CA VAL A 14 0.27 19.65 11.62
C VAL A 14 -0.30 21.04 11.85
N ARG A 15 -1.63 21.20 11.84
CA ARG A 15 -2.28 22.48 12.13
C ARG A 15 -1.94 23.00 13.52
N TRP A 16 -1.93 22.16 14.55
CA TRP A 16 -1.53 22.56 15.90
C TRP A 16 -0.10 23.09 15.97
N CYS A 17 0.81 22.52 15.19
CA CYS A 17 2.19 22.98 15.14
C CYS A 17 2.35 24.29 14.36
N TYR A 18 1.78 24.40 13.15
CA TYR A 18 2.00 25.53 12.25
C TYR A 18 1.00 26.68 12.42
N GLU A 19 -0.29 26.40 12.62
CA GLU A 19 -1.32 27.45 12.80
C GLU A 19 -1.40 27.93 14.25
N PHE A 20 -1.31 27.00 15.21
CA PHE A 20 -1.50 27.32 16.63
C PHE A 20 -0.19 27.43 17.43
N GLY A 21 0.96 27.14 16.82
CA GLY A 21 2.28 27.29 17.44
C GLY A 21 2.51 26.41 18.69
N LYS A 22 1.78 25.29 18.82
CA LYS A 22 1.90 24.40 19.98
C LYS A 22 3.21 23.62 19.96
N SER A 23 3.75 23.36 21.15
CA SER A 23 4.94 22.52 21.28
C SER A 23 4.62 21.05 20.98
N VAL A 24 5.63 20.30 20.53
CA VAL A 24 5.49 18.86 20.24
C VAL A 24 5.07 18.06 21.47
N ALA A 25 5.46 18.50 22.68
CA ALA A 25 5.05 17.87 23.93
C ALA A 25 3.54 18.05 24.20
N GLU A 26 3.00 19.25 23.99
CA GLU A 26 1.56 19.51 24.13
C GLU A 26 0.76 18.76 23.05
N ILE A 27 1.28 18.67 21.82
CA ILE A 27 0.64 17.90 20.74
C ILE A 27 0.62 16.40 21.08
N SER A 28 1.69 15.89 21.68
CA SER A 28 1.76 14.51 22.17
C SER A 28 0.71 14.23 23.24
N GLU A 29 0.54 15.14 24.20
CA GLU A 29 -0.48 15.02 25.25
C GLU A 29 -1.90 15.13 24.69
N LEU A 30 -2.18 16.09 23.80
CA LEU A 30 -3.49 16.29 23.18
C LEU A 30 -3.91 15.13 22.27
N SER A 31 -2.95 14.51 21.58
CA SER A 31 -3.21 13.43 20.63
C SER A 31 -3.17 12.04 21.25
N GLY A 32 -2.55 11.88 22.43
CA GLY A 32 -2.28 10.60 23.05
C GLY A 32 -1.19 9.76 22.35
N TYR A 33 -0.48 10.32 21.37
CA TYR A 33 0.62 9.66 20.67
C TYR A 33 1.96 10.08 21.25
N SER A 34 2.97 9.21 21.11
CA SER A 34 4.32 9.52 21.54
C SER A 34 4.91 10.70 20.77
N VAL A 35 5.75 11.48 21.44
CA VAL A 35 6.53 12.60 20.87
C VAL A 35 7.25 12.18 19.58
N SER A 36 7.84 10.98 19.53
CA SER A 36 8.51 10.45 18.34
C SER A 36 7.56 10.32 17.14
N THR A 37 6.31 9.92 17.37
CA THR A 37 5.29 9.81 16.32
C THR A 37 4.94 11.19 15.77
N VAL A 38 4.78 12.18 16.65
CA VAL A 38 4.51 13.57 16.25
C VAL A 38 5.68 14.13 15.42
N TYR A 39 6.93 13.93 15.85
CA TYR A 39 8.10 14.33 15.05
C TYR A 39 8.15 13.66 13.69
N ASN A 40 7.85 12.36 13.60
CA ASN A 40 7.82 11.66 12.33
C ASN A 40 6.76 12.25 11.40
N ILE A 41 5.57 12.56 11.90
CA ILE A 41 4.48 13.16 11.11
C ILE A 41 4.86 14.56 10.63
N LEU A 42 5.38 15.41 11.51
CA LEU A 42 5.82 16.77 11.15
C LEU A 42 6.94 16.74 10.12
N LYS A 43 7.93 15.84 10.30
CA LYS A 43 9.00 15.64 9.34
C LYS A 43 8.47 15.17 7.98
N PHE A 44 7.55 14.21 7.97
CA PHE A 44 6.90 13.75 6.73
C PHE A 44 6.18 14.89 6.01
N TYR A 45 5.49 15.77 6.76
CA TYR A 45 4.82 16.94 6.20
C TYR A 45 5.80 17.97 5.63
N ASP A 46 6.94 18.18 6.29
CA ASP A 46 8.01 19.09 5.81
C ASP A 46 8.68 18.53 4.53
N ASP A 47 8.97 17.23 4.50
CA ASP A 47 9.66 16.56 3.38
C ASP A 47 8.76 16.40 2.13
N HIS A 48 7.45 16.17 2.32
CA HIS A 48 6.54 15.79 1.22
C HIS A 48 5.33 16.72 1.03
N GLY A 49 5.09 17.67 1.93
CA GLY A 49 3.89 18.52 1.93
C GLY A 49 2.58 17.78 2.23
N THR A 50 2.64 16.47 2.46
CA THR A 50 1.47 15.62 2.70
C THR A 50 1.66 14.76 3.94
N VAL A 51 0.57 14.58 4.65
CA VAL A 51 0.54 13.83 5.90
C VAL A 51 0.44 12.31 5.67
N ASN A 52 0.01 11.95 4.46
CA ASN A 52 0.07 10.61 3.92
C ASN A 52 1.30 10.45 3.04
N ASN A 53 1.87 9.26 3.04
CA ASN A 53 3.02 8.94 2.22
C ASN A 53 2.61 8.88 0.73
N PRO A 54 3.00 9.86 -0.11
CA PRO A 54 2.63 9.87 -1.53
C PRO A 54 3.39 8.79 -2.31
N THR A 55 4.50 8.28 -1.76
CA THR A 55 5.33 7.22 -2.32
C THR A 55 5.02 5.85 -1.73
N ALA A 56 3.90 5.71 -1.02
CA ALA A 56 3.45 4.42 -0.51
C ALA A 56 3.23 3.47 -1.69
N ARG A 57 4.26 2.67 -1.99
CA ARG A 57 4.19 1.63 -3.01
C ARG A 57 3.08 0.67 -2.62
N GLN A 58 2.23 0.30 -3.58
CA GLN A 58 1.32 -0.81 -3.39
C GLN A 58 2.13 -2.01 -2.90
N ARG A 59 1.70 -2.62 -1.80
CA ARG A 59 2.28 -3.87 -1.31
C ARG A 59 1.82 -5.01 -2.20
N SER A 60 2.37 -5.09 -3.40
CA SER A 60 2.23 -6.23 -4.29
C SER A 60 3.19 -6.07 -5.47
N ARG A 61 3.73 -7.21 -5.93
CA ARG A 61 4.22 -7.29 -7.31
C ARG A 61 2.98 -7.27 -8.22
N PRO A 62 2.96 -6.49 -9.32
CA PRO A 62 1.88 -6.59 -10.29
C PRO A 62 1.72 -8.05 -10.74
N ARG A 63 0.46 -8.52 -10.86
CA ARG A 63 0.18 -9.87 -11.32
C ARG A 63 0.65 -10.00 -12.77
N SER A 64 1.32 -11.10 -13.10
CA SER A 64 1.68 -11.43 -14.47
C SER A 64 0.48 -11.91 -15.28
N LEU A 65 -0.50 -12.54 -14.63
CA LEU A 65 -1.73 -13.03 -15.24
C LEU A 65 -2.87 -12.03 -15.09
N ASP A 66 -3.52 -11.71 -16.21
CA ASP A 66 -4.75 -10.91 -16.26
C ASP A 66 -6.00 -11.79 -16.09
N ALA A 67 -7.17 -11.17 -15.89
CA ALA A 67 -8.44 -11.88 -15.73
C ALA A 67 -8.76 -12.82 -16.91
N THR A 68 -8.43 -12.41 -18.14
CA THR A 68 -8.63 -13.25 -19.33
C THR A 68 -7.73 -14.50 -19.32
N ASP A 69 -6.53 -14.40 -18.75
CA ASP A 69 -5.60 -15.54 -18.65
C ASP A 69 -6.09 -16.54 -17.60
N MET A 70 -6.68 -16.03 -16.52
CA MET A 70 -7.33 -16.86 -15.50
C MET A 70 -8.54 -17.62 -16.06
N ASP A 71 -9.36 -16.98 -16.88
CA ASP A 71 -10.51 -17.63 -17.55
C ASP A 71 -10.04 -18.71 -18.55
N TYR A 72 -8.97 -18.42 -19.30
CA TYR A 72 -8.34 -19.38 -20.20
C TYR A 72 -7.82 -20.60 -19.45
N LEU A 73 -7.04 -20.39 -18.38
CA LEU A 73 -6.53 -21.45 -17.51
C LEU A 73 -7.66 -22.31 -16.94
N TYR A 74 -8.74 -21.68 -16.51
CA TYR A 74 -9.90 -22.39 -15.97
C TYR A 74 -10.55 -23.30 -17.02
N LEU A 75 -10.72 -22.82 -18.25
CA LEU A 75 -11.26 -23.61 -19.36
C LEU A 75 -10.31 -24.75 -19.77
N LEU A 76 -9.00 -24.51 -19.77
CA LEU A 76 -7.98 -25.48 -20.12
C LEU A 76 -7.97 -26.66 -19.14
N ILE A 77 -7.91 -26.37 -17.84
CA ILE A 77 -7.95 -27.38 -16.77
C ILE A 77 -9.27 -28.14 -16.78
N LYS A 78 -10.39 -27.46 -17.04
CA LYS A 78 -11.70 -28.10 -17.17
C LYS A 78 -11.78 -29.08 -18.34
N ARG A 79 -11.10 -28.76 -19.46
CA ARG A 79 -11.06 -29.59 -20.67
C ARG A 79 -10.12 -30.79 -20.50
N CYS A 80 -8.96 -30.58 -19.87
CA CYS A 80 -7.93 -31.60 -19.68
C CYS A 80 -7.43 -31.57 -18.22
N PRO A 81 -8.11 -32.25 -17.29
CA PRO A 81 -7.74 -32.21 -15.87
C PRO A 81 -6.45 -32.98 -15.53
N ALA A 82 -5.93 -33.79 -16.47
CA ALA A 82 -4.71 -34.56 -16.33
C ALA A 82 -3.45 -33.81 -16.84
N MET A 83 -3.61 -32.57 -17.31
CA MET A 83 -2.51 -31.78 -17.86
C MET A 83 -1.55 -31.37 -16.75
N TYR A 84 -0.26 -31.46 -17.03
CA TYR A 84 0.79 -31.06 -16.09
C TYR A 84 1.01 -29.55 -16.11
N LEU A 85 1.62 -29.02 -15.04
CA LEU A 85 1.82 -27.58 -14.87
C LEU A 85 2.76 -26.99 -15.94
N ASP A 86 3.78 -27.73 -16.33
CA ASP A 86 4.75 -27.37 -17.37
C ASP A 86 4.12 -27.33 -18.77
N GLU A 87 3.19 -28.23 -19.06
CA GLU A 87 2.38 -28.20 -20.29
C GLU A 87 1.51 -26.93 -20.32
N ILE A 88 0.84 -26.61 -19.20
CA ILE A 88 0.03 -25.39 -19.08
C ILE A 88 0.89 -24.13 -19.26
N GLN A 89 2.10 -24.12 -18.71
CA GLN A 89 3.05 -23.01 -18.84
C GLN A 89 3.54 -22.85 -20.28
N THR A 90 3.81 -23.96 -20.97
CA THR A 90 4.22 -23.95 -22.39
C THR A 90 3.11 -23.38 -23.27
N ASP A 91 1.86 -23.83 -23.08
CA ASP A 91 0.71 -23.31 -23.81
C ASP A 91 0.49 -21.81 -23.54
N LEU A 92 0.64 -21.36 -22.30
CA LEU A 92 0.53 -19.94 -21.94
C LEU A 92 1.63 -19.09 -22.59
N LEU A 93 2.86 -19.62 -22.65
CA LEU A 93 4.01 -18.93 -23.24
C LEU A 93 3.85 -18.82 -24.76
N GLU A 94 3.38 -19.87 -25.44
CA GLU A 94 3.11 -19.84 -26.89
C GLU A 94 1.99 -18.86 -27.28
N ILE A 95 0.96 -18.70 -26.44
CA ILE A 95 -0.22 -17.89 -26.77
C ILE A 95 -0.05 -16.42 -26.37
N ARG A 96 0.69 -16.13 -25.28
CA ARG A 96 0.73 -14.80 -24.66
C ARG A 96 2.12 -14.20 -24.44
N ASP A 97 3.20 -14.95 -24.69
CA ASP A 97 4.59 -14.49 -24.45
C ASP A 97 4.81 -14.00 -23.00
N ILE A 98 4.19 -14.68 -22.03
CA ILE A 98 4.28 -14.37 -20.60
C ILE A 98 5.30 -15.33 -19.95
N GLU A 99 6.46 -14.80 -19.53
CA GLU A 99 7.45 -15.49 -18.67
C GLU A 99 7.09 -15.47 -17.17
#